data_AF-A0A8H7WPS4-F1
#
_entry.id   AF-A0A8H7WPS4-F1
#
_cell.length_a   1.000
_cell.length_b   1.000
_cell.length_c   1.000
_cell.angle_alpha   90.00
_cell.angle_beta   90.00
_cell.angle_gamma   90.00
#
_symmetry.space_group_name_H-M   'P 1'
#
loop_
_entity.id
_entity.type
_entity.pdbx_description
1 polymer ?
#
loop_
_entity_poly.entity_id
_entity_poly.type
_entity_poly.pdbx_seq_one_letter_code
_entity_poly.pdbx_strand_id
1 'polypeptide(L)'
;MGKGTTGLAPSLPSRDVREHDNGAWLLQVAEAVAYIHSKTVIHCDVGCHNFLVQDNGTLALCDFGGSSIDGSEILEFPKPRYARPRPKLGEKPDVKDDIFALGTALYEISTGQTLYKGKSDKEIAALFRSHTYPDLQQLSPLGLGEIIRRCWSERYAVAEQVVCDLSKVLSDFACSALRLELRHWCLSTKLLLTTSPPSIFAFYIFLFA
;
A
#
# COMPACT_ATOMS: atom_id res chain seq x y z
N MET A 1 51.23 11.50 -24.34
CA MET A 1 50.49 11.39 -23.07
C MET A 1 49.08 11.94 -23.28
N GLY A 2 48.09 11.07 -23.53
CA GLY A 2 46.70 11.45 -23.76
C GLY A 2 45.96 11.71 -22.44
N LYS A 3 45.20 12.80 -22.37
CA LYS A 3 44.29 13.09 -21.26
C LYS A 3 42.99 12.31 -21.49
N GLY A 4 42.71 11.33 -20.64
CA GLY A 4 41.46 10.58 -20.64
C GLY A 4 40.32 11.44 -20.10
N THR A 5 39.35 11.73 -20.95
CA THR A 5 38.06 12.31 -20.58
C THR A 5 37.21 11.23 -19.92
N THR A 6 37.02 11.28 -18.61
CA THR A 6 35.99 10.52 -17.91
C THR A 6 34.64 11.11 -18.28
N GLY A 7 33.96 10.50 -19.26
CA GLY A 7 32.57 10.81 -19.55
C GLY A 7 31.73 10.40 -18.34
N LEU A 8 31.20 11.38 -17.61
CA LEU A 8 30.06 11.14 -16.73
C LEU A 8 28.92 10.62 -17.60
N ALA A 9 28.40 9.44 -17.27
CA ALA A 9 27.14 8.99 -17.84
C ALA A 9 26.07 10.06 -17.59
N PRO A 10 25.17 10.32 -18.57
CA PRO A 10 24.08 11.26 -18.37
C PRO A 10 23.25 10.79 -17.17
N SER A 11 23.13 11.64 -16.17
CA SER A 11 22.24 11.44 -15.03
C SER A 11 20.83 11.20 -15.57
N LEU A 12 20.27 10.01 -15.29
CA LEU A 12 18.89 9.71 -15.60
C LEU A 12 18.00 10.79 -14.97
N PRO A 13 16.97 11.28 -15.69
CA PRO A 13 16.06 12.28 -15.14
C PRO A 13 15.40 11.69 -13.89
N SER A 14 15.65 12.30 -12.74
CA SER A 14 14.97 12.01 -11.49
C SER A 14 13.49 12.37 -11.66
N ARG A 15 12.67 11.38 -12.06
CA ARG A 15 11.21 11.51 -11.91
C ARG A 15 10.92 11.68 -10.43
N ASP A 16 10.23 12.75 -10.09
CA ASP A 16 9.86 13.03 -8.71
C ASP A 16 8.91 11.92 -8.25
N VAL A 17 9.36 11.09 -7.31
CA VAL A 17 8.60 9.97 -6.72
C VAL A 17 7.25 10.43 -6.16
N ARG A 18 7.07 11.74 -5.94
CA ARG A 18 5.87 12.40 -5.44
C ARG A 18 4.68 12.40 -6.42
N GLU A 19 4.88 12.10 -7.71
CA GLU A 19 3.78 12.06 -8.69
C GLU A 19 3.04 10.71 -8.76
N HIS A 20 3.46 9.71 -7.97
CA HIS A 20 2.85 8.37 -8.02
C HIS A 20 1.54 8.28 -7.23
N ASP A 21 0.57 7.55 -7.79
CA ASP A 21 -0.71 7.28 -7.15
C ASP A 21 -0.50 6.35 -5.96
N ASN A 22 -0.56 6.91 -4.74
CA ASN A 22 -0.53 6.15 -3.49
C ASN A 22 -1.55 4.99 -3.49
N GLY A 23 -2.67 5.12 -4.21
CA GLY A 23 -3.64 4.04 -4.41
C GLY A 23 -3.06 2.81 -5.10
N ALA A 24 -2.24 3.00 -6.15
CA ALA A 24 -1.59 1.91 -6.85
C ALA A 24 -0.59 1.17 -5.95
N TRP A 25 0.16 1.90 -5.13
CA TRP A 25 1.10 1.30 -4.18
C TRP A 25 0.41 0.50 -3.08
N LEU A 26 -0.72 1.00 -2.53
CA LEU A 26 -1.51 0.26 -1.54
C LEU A 26 -1.94 -1.11 -2.08
N LEU A 27 -2.37 -1.16 -3.34
CA LEU A 27 -2.77 -2.42 -3.96
C LEU A 27 -1.56 -3.34 -4.21
N GLN A 28 -0.48 -2.80 -4.78
CA GLN A 28 0.73 -3.58 -5.10
C GLN A 28 1.37 -4.23 -3.87
N VAL A 29 1.43 -3.54 -2.71
CA VAL A 29 1.97 -4.15 -1.49
C VAL A 29 1.11 -5.31 -1.00
N ALA A 30 -0.22 -5.19 -1.10
CA ALA A 30 -1.14 -6.25 -0.69
C ALA A 30 -1.08 -7.45 -1.67
N GLU A 31 -1.00 -7.18 -2.97
CA GLU A 31 -0.84 -8.18 -4.02
C GLU A 31 0.48 -8.95 -3.87
N ALA A 32 1.58 -8.27 -3.55
CA ALA A 32 2.87 -8.91 -3.31
C ALA A 32 2.80 -9.90 -2.12
N VAL A 33 2.18 -9.49 -1.01
CA VAL A 33 2.00 -10.35 0.18
C VAL A 33 1.08 -11.54 -0.15
N ALA A 34 -0.04 -11.31 -0.82
CA ALA A 34 -0.93 -12.39 -1.25
C ALA A 34 -0.22 -13.38 -2.19
N TYR A 35 0.60 -12.86 -3.11
CA TYR A 35 1.36 -13.69 -4.03
C TYR A 35 2.31 -14.63 -3.30
N ILE A 36 3.13 -14.14 -2.38
CA ILE A 36 4.08 -15.00 -1.65
C ILE A 36 3.36 -16.00 -0.74
N HIS A 37 2.22 -15.63 -0.14
CA HIS A 37 1.38 -16.55 0.64
C HIS A 37 0.86 -17.70 -0.23
N SER A 38 0.46 -17.41 -1.47
CA SER A 38 0.07 -18.44 -2.45
C SER A 38 1.21 -19.41 -2.83
N LYS A 39 2.46 -19.02 -2.54
CA LYS A 39 3.68 -19.82 -2.72
C LYS A 39 4.20 -20.41 -1.42
N THR A 40 3.36 -20.49 -0.39
CA THR A 40 3.71 -21.06 0.92
C THR A 40 4.91 -20.38 1.60
N VAL A 41 5.13 -19.09 1.29
CA VAL A 41 6.14 -18.23 1.90
C VAL A 41 5.49 -17.26 2.87
N ILE A 42 5.97 -17.22 4.11
CA ILE A 42 5.65 -16.17 5.09
C ILE A 42 6.87 -15.24 5.18
N HIS A 43 6.73 -13.98 4.82
CA HIS A 43 7.87 -13.06 4.70
C HIS A 43 8.52 -12.77 6.05
N CYS A 44 7.70 -12.60 7.09
CA CYS A 44 8.09 -12.32 8.47
C CYS A 44 8.74 -10.95 8.72
N ASP A 45 8.94 -10.12 7.70
CA ASP A 45 9.43 -8.73 7.83
C ASP A 45 8.75 -7.82 6.80
N VAL A 46 7.43 -7.94 6.64
CA VAL A 46 6.68 -7.02 5.78
C VAL A 46 6.74 -5.61 6.37
N GLY A 47 7.10 -4.62 5.55
CA GLY A 47 7.13 -3.21 5.94
C GLY A 47 7.60 -2.34 4.78
N CYS A 48 7.34 -1.04 4.82
CA CYS A 48 7.71 -0.13 3.73
C CYS A 48 9.21 -0.13 3.43
N HIS A 49 10.06 -0.50 4.39
CA HIS A 49 11.51 -0.62 4.19
C HIS A 49 11.93 -1.77 3.27
N ASN A 50 11.05 -2.75 3.04
CA ASN A 50 11.29 -3.92 2.19
C ASN A 50 10.53 -3.85 0.85
N PHE A 51 10.01 -2.67 0.48
CA PHE A 51 9.46 -2.42 -0.85
C PHE A 51 10.33 -1.42 -1.61
N LEU A 52 10.84 -1.85 -2.76
CA LEU A 52 11.65 -1.02 -3.65
C LEU A 52 10.76 -0.38 -4.71
N VAL A 53 10.95 0.91 -4.96
CA VAL A 53 10.31 1.61 -6.08
C VAL A 53 11.17 1.40 -7.33
N GLN A 54 10.58 0.79 -8.35
CA GLN A 54 11.22 0.55 -9.64
C GLN A 54 11.16 1.81 -10.54
N ASP A 55 11.97 1.86 -11.60
CA ASP A 55 12.04 3.00 -12.53
C ASP A 55 10.69 3.34 -13.22
N ASN A 56 9.80 2.35 -13.35
CA ASN A 56 8.45 2.49 -13.88
C ASN A 56 7.44 2.98 -12.81
N GLY A 57 7.86 3.21 -11.58
CA GLY A 57 7.03 3.62 -10.45
C GLY A 57 6.31 2.47 -9.72
N THR A 58 6.53 1.20 -10.09
CA THR A 58 5.91 0.05 -9.40
C THR A 58 6.76 -0.45 -8.25
N LEU A 59 6.13 -1.12 -7.29
CA LEU A 59 6.81 -1.69 -6.13
C LEU A 59 7.30 -3.11 -6.41
N ALA A 60 8.44 -3.46 -5.80
CA ALA A 60 8.96 -4.82 -5.72
C ALA A 60 9.26 -5.16 -4.27
N LEU A 61 8.70 -6.27 -3.77
CA LEU A 61 9.03 -6.79 -2.44
C LEU A 61 10.43 -7.42 -2.47
N CYS A 62 11.25 -7.11 -1.45
CA CYS A 62 12.61 -7.60 -1.33
C CYS A 62 12.91 -8.15 0.07
N ASP A 63 14.10 -8.72 0.22
CA ASP A 63 14.66 -9.21 1.49
C ASP A 63 13.90 -10.37 2.14
N PHE A 64 14.05 -11.56 1.55
CA PHE A 64 13.51 -12.81 2.09
C PHE A 64 14.44 -13.49 3.10
N GLY A 65 15.46 -12.79 3.61
CA GLY A 65 16.48 -13.38 4.50
C GLY A 65 15.91 -13.92 5.82
N GLY A 66 14.83 -13.32 6.30
CA GLY A 66 14.09 -13.75 7.49
C GLY A 66 12.83 -14.57 7.22
N SER A 67 12.54 -14.94 5.97
CA SER A 67 11.27 -15.58 5.61
C SER A 67 11.19 -17.05 6.01
N SER A 68 9.99 -17.51 6.35
CA SER A 68 9.67 -18.93 6.44
C SER A 68 9.20 -19.43 5.08
N ILE A 69 9.95 -20.35 4.49
CA ILE A 69 9.65 -20.95 3.18
C ILE A 69 9.31 -22.42 3.44
N ASP A 70 8.11 -22.85 3.04
CA ASP A 70 7.63 -24.22 3.24
C ASP A 70 7.70 -24.69 4.71
N GLY A 71 7.48 -23.76 5.65
CA GLY A 71 7.48 -24.04 7.09
C GLY A 71 8.87 -24.15 7.72
N SER A 72 9.92 -23.68 7.04
CA SER A 72 11.27 -23.54 7.58
C SER A 72 11.27 -22.71 8.87
N GLU A 73 12.27 -22.96 9.73
CA GLU A 73 12.52 -22.09 10.87
C GLU A 73 12.94 -20.70 10.41
N ILE A 74 12.62 -19.71 11.23
CA ILE A 74 12.85 -18.30 10.94
C ILE A 74 14.12 -17.87 11.62
N LEU A 75 14.92 -17.09 10.87
CA LEU A 75 16.23 -16.64 11.31
C LEU A 75 16.16 -15.26 11.99
N GLU A 76 15.17 -14.44 11.66
CA GLU A 76 15.04 -13.07 12.14
C GLU A 76 13.60 -12.72 12.51
N PHE A 77 13.43 -11.98 13.60
CA PHE A 77 12.12 -11.51 14.04
C PHE A 77 11.82 -10.13 13.46
N PRO A 78 10.57 -9.85 13.05
CA PRO A 78 10.17 -8.56 12.53
C PRO A 78 10.46 -7.44 13.52
N LYS A 79 10.71 -6.24 12.99
CA LYS A 79 10.82 -5.03 13.83
C LYS A 79 9.54 -4.87 14.68
N PRO A 80 9.63 -4.46 15.96
CA PRO A 80 8.47 -4.39 16.86
C PRO A 80 7.29 -3.56 16.36
N ARG A 81 7.54 -2.59 15.46
CA ARG A 81 6.51 -1.76 14.81
C ARG A 81 5.63 -2.51 13.80
N TYR A 82 6.13 -3.60 13.23
CA TYR A 82 5.40 -4.45 12.28
C TYR A 82 5.01 -5.79 12.92
N ALA A 83 5.50 -6.10 14.13
CA ALA A 83 5.28 -7.38 14.78
C ALA A 83 3.87 -7.49 15.40
N ARG A 84 3.13 -8.54 15.00
CA ARG A 84 1.87 -8.93 15.62
C ARG A 84 2.09 -9.28 17.11
N PRO A 85 1.29 -8.75 18.06
CA PRO A 85 1.39 -9.12 19.46
C PRO A 85 0.92 -10.55 19.69
N ARG A 86 1.85 -11.48 19.96
CA ARG A 86 1.49 -12.88 20.21
C ARG A 86 1.05 -13.16 21.64
N PRO A 87 0.04 -14.02 21.85
CA PRO A 87 -0.38 -14.45 23.18
C PRO A 87 0.63 -15.44 23.81
N LYS A 88 1.34 -16.23 23.01
CA LYS A 88 2.33 -17.20 23.50
C LYS A 88 3.69 -17.01 22.86
N LEU A 89 4.73 -17.14 23.69
CA LEU A 89 6.11 -17.15 23.25
C LEU A 89 6.42 -18.45 22.48
N GLY A 90 7.10 -18.34 21.34
CA GLY A 90 7.53 -19.51 20.55
C GLY A 90 6.51 -20.05 19.54
N GLU A 91 5.37 -19.39 19.36
CA GLU A 91 4.48 -19.71 18.23
C GLU A 91 5.18 -19.42 16.90
N LYS A 92 5.06 -20.36 15.97
CA LYS A 92 5.57 -20.17 14.61
C LYS A 92 4.80 -19.05 13.91
N PRO A 93 5.48 -18.22 13.11
CA PRO A 93 4.84 -17.29 12.20
C PRO A 93 3.93 -17.94 11.19
N ASP A 94 2.84 -17.22 10.92
CA ASP A 94 1.77 -17.59 10.04
C ASP A 94 1.38 -16.38 9.17
N VAL A 95 0.44 -16.60 8.25
CA VAL A 95 -0.04 -15.57 7.33
C VAL A 95 -0.56 -14.30 8.03
N LYS A 96 -1.04 -14.41 9.28
CA LYS A 96 -1.58 -13.26 10.02
C LYS A 96 -0.48 -12.32 10.49
N ASP A 97 0.75 -12.79 10.64
CA ASP A 97 1.88 -11.94 11.00
C ASP A 97 2.20 -10.97 9.86
N ASP A 98 2.26 -11.48 8.63
CA ASP A 98 2.45 -10.64 7.45
C ASP A 98 1.25 -9.73 7.20
N ILE A 99 0.01 -10.20 7.43
CA ILE A 99 -1.19 -9.36 7.30
C ILE A 99 -1.19 -8.23 8.33
N PHE A 100 -0.79 -8.49 9.57
CA PHE A 100 -0.68 -7.46 10.60
C PHE A 100 0.34 -6.39 10.19
N ALA A 101 1.51 -6.84 9.75
CA ALA A 101 2.59 -6.00 9.26
C ALA A 101 2.18 -5.20 7.99
N LEU A 102 1.43 -5.82 7.08
CA LEU A 102 0.80 -5.17 5.93
C LEU A 102 -0.13 -4.02 6.38
N GLY A 103 -0.92 -4.20 7.43
CA GLY A 103 -1.72 -3.12 8.02
C GLY A 103 -0.89 -1.90 8.40
N THR A 104 0.28 -2.11 8.99
CA THR A 104 1.23 -1.03 9.30
C THR A 104 1.80 -0.39 8.02
N ALA A 105 2.18 -1.18 7.01
CA ALA A 105 2.66 -0.64 5.73
C ALA A 105 1.59 0.20 5.02
N LEU A 106 0.33 -0.26 4.99
CA LEU A 106 -0.80 0.48 4.43
C LEU A 106 -1.01 1.82 5.15
N TYR A 107 -0.88 1.84 6.48
CA TYR A 107 -0.92 3.09 7.25
C TYR A 107 0.19 4.06 6.84
N GLU A 108 1.44 3.58 6.75
CA GLU A 108 2.59 4.42 6.43
C GLU A 108 2.51 4.96 5.00
N ILE A 109 2.10 4.15 4.03
CA ILE A 109 1.86 4.59 2.64
C ILE A 109 0.73 5.64 2.60
N SER A 110 -0.38 5.38 3.28
CA SER A 110 -1.55 6.26 3.23
C SER A 110 -1.32 7.62 3.90
N THR A 111 -0.45 7.67 4.92
CA THR A 111 -0.23 8.87 5.73
C THR A 111 1.10 9.57 5.44
N GLY A 112 2.06 8.88 4.83
CA GLY A 112 3.45 9.29 4.74
C GLY A 112 4.16 9.37 6.10
N GLN A 113 3.56 8.82 7.17
CA GLN A 113 4.06 8.92 8.53
C GLN A 113 4.40 7.55 9.10
N THR A 114 5.57 7.43 9.71
CA THR A 114 5.95 6.26 10.49
C THR A 114 4.98 6.05 11.65
N LEU A 115 4.34 4.89 11.72
CA LEU A 115 3.38 4.55 12.78
C LEU A 115 4.04 4.70 14.15
N TYR A 116 3.48 5.46 15.10
CA TYR A 116 4.08 5.70 16.43
C TYR A 116 5.51 6.26 16.40
N LYS A 117 5.79 7.19 15.49
CA LYS A 117 7.07 7.90 15.44
C LYS A 117 7.47 8.45 16.83
N GLY A 118 8.73 8.23 17.21
CA GLY A 118 9.30 8.71 18.48
C GLY A 118 9.01 7.84 19.71
N LYS A 119 8.17 6.79 19.59
CA LYS A 119 7.98 5.80 20.66
C LYS A 119 9.06 4.71 20.59
N SER A 120 9.46 4.22 21.75
CA SER A 120 10.34 3.05 21.89
C SER A 120 9.61 1.77 21.49
N ASP A 121 10.37 0.74 21.13
CA ASP A 121 9.83 -0.58 20.76
C ASP A 121 8.98 -1.20 21.87
N LYS A 122 9.36 -0.98 23.13
CA LYS A 122 8.60 -1.46 24.29
C LYS A 122 7.23 -0.78 24.40
N GLU A 123 7.16 0.53 24.15
CA GLU A 123 5.90 1.28 24.14
C GLU A 123 5.00 0.85 23.00
N ILE A 124 5.56 0.65 21.80
CA ILE A 124 4.81 0.19 20.62
C ILE A 124 4.22 -1.19 20.87
N ALA A 125 5.04 -2.13 21.37
CA ALA A 125 4.57 -3.45 21.72
C ALA A 125 3.50 -3.42 22.81
N ALA A 126 3.56 -2.48 23.76
CA ALA A 126 2.51 -2.30 24.77
C ALA A 126 1.20 -1.80 24.14
N LEU A 127 1.26 -0.82 23.23
CA LEU A 127 0.09 -0.29 22.51
C LEU A 127 -0.62 -1.36 21.68
N PHE A 128 0.14 -2.19 20.96
CA PHE A 128 -0.44 -3.28 20.18
C PHE A 128 -1.09 -4.34 21.09
N ARG A 129 -0.46 -4.72 22.20
CA ARG A 129 -1.07 -5.67 23.16
C ARG A 129 -2.35 -5.12 23.78
N SER A 130 -2.43 -3.81 24.03
CA SER A 130 -3.63 -3.15 24.54
C SER A 130 -4.64 -2.77 23.44
N HIS A 131 -4.44 -3.24 22.20
CA HIS A 131 -5.30 -2.95 21.04
C HIS A 131 -5.55 -1.44 20.85
N THR A 132 -4.54 -0.63 21.17
CA THR A 132 -4.62 0.84 21.16
C THR A 132 -3.98 1.38 19.89
N TYR A 133 -4.78 1.53 18.84
CA TYR A 133 -4.35 1.96 17.51
C TYR A 133 -4.40 3.49 17.33
N PRO A 134 -3.63 4.08 16.39
CA PRO A 134 -3.76 5.49 16.06
C PRO A 134 -5.16 5.81 15.53
N ASP A 135 -5.54 7.08 15.61
CA ASP A 135 -6.75 7.56 14.94
C ASP A 135 -6.59 7.49 13.42
N LEU A 136 -7.58 6.90 12.75
CA LEU A 136 -7.64 6.70 11.31
C LEU A 136 -8.74 7.54 10.66
N GLN A 137 -9.35 8.50 11.36
CA GLN A 137 -10.43 9.35 10.83
C GLN A 137 -10.10 9.99 9.49
N GLN A 138 -8.86 10.43 9.28
CA GLN A 138 -8.40 11.01 8.01
C GLN A 138 -8.42 10.01 6.84
N LEU A 139 -8.37 8.71 7.12
CA LEU A 139 -8.43 7.61 6.13
C LEU A 139 -9.84 7.02 5.99
N SER A 140 -10.78 7.43 6.84
CA SER A 140 -12.18 6.95 6.82
C SER A 140 -12.97 7.34 5.58
N PRO A 141 -12.82 8.54 4.97
CA PRO A 141 -13.56 8.89 3.74
C PRO A 141 -13.27 7.95 2.57
N LEU A 142 -12.11 7.29 2.58
CA LEU A 142 -11.71 6.31 1.60
C LEU A 142 -12.07 4.88 2.02
N GLY A 143 -12.51 4.62 3.26
CA GLY A 143 -12.67 3.26 3.78
C GLY A 143 -11.36 2.52 4.09
N LEU A 144 -10.20 3.12 3.80
CA LEU A 144 -8.87 2.54 4.09
C LEU A 144 -8.64 2.32 5.58
N GLY A 145 -9.15 3.21 6.44
CA GLY A 145 -9.05 3.06 7.89
C GLY A 145 -9.68 1.77 8.43
N GLU A 146 -10.76 1.30 7.80
CA GLU A 146 -11.40 0.02 8.16
C GLU A 146 -10.50 -1.17 7.82
N ILE A 147 -9.91 -1.17 6.63
CA ILE A 147 -9.02 -2.23 6.16
C ILE A 147 -7.79 -2.34 7.07
N ILE A 148 -7.13 -1.21 7.37
CA ILE A 148 -5.96 -1.16 8.25
C ILE A 148 -6.31 -1.72 9.64
N ARG A 149 -7.42 -1.28 10.24
CA ARG A 149 -7.85 -1.79 11.55
C ARG A 149 -8.18 -3.28 11.51
N ARG A 150 -8.80 -3.78 10.43
CA ARG A 150 -9.08 -5.21 10.26
C ARG A 150 -7.81 -6.05 10.15
N CYS A 151 -6.75 -5.52 9.54
CA CYS A 151 -5.42 -6.13 9.55
C CYS A 151 -4.90 -6.28 10.99
N TRP A 152 -4.88 -5.18 11.75
CA TRP A 152 -4.36 -5.18 13.12
C TRP A 152 -5.22 -5.99 14.12
N SER A 153 -6.52 -6.11 13.86
CA SER A 153 -7.46 -6.85 14.70
C SER A 153 -7.63 -8.32 14.26
N GLU A 154 -6.77 -8.82 13.36
CA GLU A 154 -6.78 -10.21 12.87
C GLU A 154 -8.12 -10.64 12.26
N ARG A 155 -8.81 -9.71 11.58
CA ARG A 155 -10.13 -9.94 10.96
C ARG A 155 -10.02 -10.47 9.53
N TYR A 156 -8.81 -10.59 9.00
CA TYR A 156 -8.53 -11.23 7.72
C TYR A 156 -7.88 -12.59 7.96
N ALA A 157 -8.35 -13.60 7.23
CA ALA A 157 -7.81 -14.95 7.29
C ALA A 157 -6.62 -15.13 6.33
N VAL A 158 -6.67 -14.45 5.18
CA VAL A 158 -5.68 -14.54 4.09
C VAL A 158 -5.49 -13.16 3.45
N ALA A 159 -4.32 -12.89 2.87
CA ALA A 159 -3.98 -11.58 2.30
C ALA A 159 -4.81 -11.22 1.07
N GLU A 160 -5.33 -12.20 0.34
CA GLU A 160 -6.24 -12.00 -0.80
C GLU A 160 -7.52 -11.25 -0.39
N GLN A 161 -7.98 -11.40 0.85
CA GLN A 161 -9.14 -10.65 1.35
C GLN A 161 -8.81 -9.16 1.51
N VAL A 162 -7.57 -8.82 1.85
CA VAL A 162 -7.08 -7.44 1.91
C VAL A 162 -7.04 -6.84 0.51
N VAL A 163 -6.52 -7.59 -0.47
CA VAL A 163 -6.52 -7.21 -1.89
C VAL A 163 -7.94 -6.89 -2.38
N CYS A 164 -8.89 -7.82 -2.18
CA CYS A 164 -10.29 -7.62 -2.57
C CYS A 164 -10.91 -6.36 -1.98
N ASP A 165 -10.72 -6.11 -0.68
CA ASP A 165 -11.29 -4.95 -0.01
C ASP A 165 -10.63 -3.64 -0.48
N LEU A 166 -9.30 -3.63 -0.70
CA LEU A 166 -8.57 -2.49 -1.25
C LEU A 166 -9.02 -2.17 -2.68
N SER A 167 -9.08 -3.18 -3.57
CA SER A 167 -9.54 -2.99 -4.95
C SER A 167 -10.94 -2.39 -5.00
N LYS A 168 -11.84 -2.84 -4.12
CA LYS A 168 -13.20 -2.29 -4.02
C LYS A 168 -13.18 -0.81 -3.60
N VAL A 169 -12.48 -0.50 -2.52
CA VAL A 169 -12.34 0.86 -1.99
C VAL A 169 -11.77 1.82 -3.04
N LEU A 170 -10.69 1.43 -3.71
CA LEU A 170 -10.02 2.27 -4.70
C LEU A 170 -10.89 2.47 -5.95
N SER A 171 -11.61 1.43 -6.38
CA SER A 171 -12.54 1.51 -7.50
C SER A 171 -13.73 2.43 -7.22
N ASP A 172 -14.31 2.32 -6.02
CA ASP A 172 -15.42 3.17 -5.57
C ASP A 172 -14.98 4.64 -5.52
N PHE A 173 -13.75 4.90 -5.05
CA PHE A 173 -13.17 6.24 -5.04
C PHE A 173 -12.99 6.81 -6.45
N ALA A 174 -12.35 6.06 -7.36
CA ALA A 174 -12.16 6.48 -8.75
C ALA A 174 -13.49 6.78 -9.44
N CYS A 175 -14.50 5.93 -9.26
CA CYS A 175 -15.86 6.16 -9.77
C CYS A 175 -16.49 7.43 -9.19
N SER A 176 -16.31 7.69 -7.90
CA SER A 176 -16.88 8.88 -7.24
C SER A 176 -16.22 10.18 -7.74
N ALA A 177 -14.90 10.18 -7.93
CA ALA A 177 -14.14 11.31 -8.44
C ALA A 177 -14.55 11.64 -9.88
N LEU A 178 -14.62 10.63 -10.76
CA LEU A 178 -15.12 10.77 -12.14
C LEU A 178 -16.55 11.34 -12.18
N ARG A 179 -17.44 10.90 -11.28
CA ARG A 179 -18.81 11.43 -11.19
C ARG A 179 -18.83 12.90 -10.78
N LEU A 180 -17.97 13.32 -9.88
CA LEU A 180 -17.87 14.73 -9.44
C LEU A 180 -17.32 15.61 -10.56
N GLU A 181 -16.27 15.16 -11.25
CA GLU A 181 -15.73 15.88 -12.41
C GLU A 181 -16.76 16.00 -13.54
N LEU A 182 -17.47 14.92 -13.87
CA LEU A 182 -18.55 14.96 -14.85
C LEU A 182 -19.71 15.88 -14.43
N ARG A 183 -20.05 15.93 -13.13
CA ARG A 183 -21.05 16.87 -12.60
C ARG A 183 -20.58 18.31 -12.70
N HIS A 184 -19.33 18.59 -12.33
CA HIS A 184 -18.73 19.92 -12.45
C HIS A 184 -18.68 20.35 -13.90
N TRP A 185 -18.22 19.47 -14.79
CA TRP A 185 -18.23 19.71 -16.23
C TRP A 185 -19.62 19.99 -16.75
N CYS A 186 -20.62 19.18 -16.39
CA CYS A 186 -22.02 19.36 -16.82
C CYS A 186 -22.65 20.65 -16.26
N LEU A 187 -22.28 21.09 -15.04
CA LEU A 187 -22.69 22.37 -14.48
C LEU A 187 -22.01 23.55 -15.17
N SER A 188 -20.72 23.43 -15.50
CA SER A 188 -19.95 24.45 -16.23
C SER A 188 -20.36 24.55 -17.71
N THR A 189 -20.74 23.43 -18.35
CA THR A 189 -21.19 23.40 -19.76
C THR A 189 -22.67 23.66 -19.92
N LYS A 190 -23.51 23.49 -18.88
CA LYS A 190 -24.89 24.01 -18.87
C LYS A 190 -24.96 25.53 -19.00
N LEU A 191 -23.88 26.26 -18.70
CA LEU A 191 -23.78 27.69 -18.96
C LEU A 191 -23.42 28.01 -20.43
N LEU A 192 -22.93 27.04 -21.21
CA LEU A 192 -22.40 27.24 -22.56
C LEU A 192 -23.16 26.50 -23.67
N LEU A 193 -24.05 25.56 -23.35
CA LEU A 193 -24.83 24.79 -24.33
C LEU A 193 -26.30 25.21 -24.37
N THR A 194 -26.56 26.44 -24.81
CA THR A 194 -27.87 26.81 -25.38
C THR A 194 -27.94 26.64 -26.89
N THR A 195 -26.89 26.14 -27.57
CA THR A 195 -26.95 25.86 -29.02
C THR A 195 -26.18 24.59 -29.45
N SER A 196 -26.92 23.63 -30.01
CA SER A 196 -26.54 22.46 -30.88
C SER A 196 -26.11 21.10 -30.28
N PRO A 197 -26.40 19.96 -30.97
CA PRO A 197 -26.67 18.64 -30.37
C PRO A 197 -25.46 17.66 -30.28
N PRO A 198 -25.60 16.54 -29.54
CA PRO A 198 -24.50 15.66 -29.13
C PRO A 198 -24.26 14.53 -30.13
N SER A 199 -23.23 14.64 -30.96
CA SER A 199 -22.77 13.52 -31.80
C SER A 199 -21.26 13.30 -31.80
N ILE A 200 -20.50 14.09 -31.03
CA ILE A 200 -19.02 14.01 -31.04
C ILE A 200 -18.44 13.45 -29.73
N PHE A 201 -19.21 13.40 -28.63
CA PHE A 201 -18.65 13.10 -27.31
C PHE A 201 -18.47 11.61 -26.97
N ALA A 202 -18.96 10.69 -27.80
CA ALA A 202 -18.76 9.25 -27.57
C ALA A 202 -17.33 8.75 -27.88
N PHE A 203 -16.50 9.54 -28.57
CA PHE A 203 -15.20 9.08 -29.05
C PHE A 203 -14.03 9.23 -28.06
N TYR A 204 -14.16 10.03 -27.00
CA TYR A 204 -13.05 10.28 -26.06
C TYR A 204 -13.02 9.34 -24.84
N ILE A 205 -14.07 8.56 -24.60
CA ILE A 205 -14.14 7.64 -23.44
C ILE A 205 -13.31 6.36 -23.64
N PHE A 206 -12.85 6.05 -24.85
CA PHE A 206 -12.13 4.79 -25.16
C PHE A 206 -10.60 4.89 -25.30
N LEU A 207 -10.00 6.08 -25.15
CA LEU A 207 -8.56 6.27 -25.43
C LEU A 207 -7.63 6.31 -24.21
N PHE A 208 -8.14 6.15 -22.99
CA PHE A 208 -7.34 6.11 -21.76
C PHE A 208 -7.85 5.05 -20.77
N ALA A 209 -7.96 3.80 -21.22
CA ALA A 209 -8.08 2.61 -20.38
C ALA A 209 -7.01 1.59 -20.78
#